data_AF-A0AAE7NV79-F1
#
_entry.id   AF-A0AAE7NV79-F1
#
_cell.length_a   1.000
_cell.length_b   1.000
_cell.length_c   1.000
_cell.angle_alpha   90.00
_cell.angle_beta   90.00
_cell.angle_gamma   90.00
#
_symmetry.space_group_name_H-M   'P 1'
#
loop_
_entity.id
_entity.type
_entity.pdbx_description
1 polymer ?
#
loop_
_entity_poly.entity_id
_entity_poly.type
_entity_poly.pdbx_seq_one_letter_code
_entity_poly.pdbx_strand_id
1 'polypeptide(L)'
;MARPGGWAESLAERIGSYDSRRRDAKAAAKAKAAIITAFGLALSGAPAAITKALLGTSGVATSGPALVFGTERRTSAVDAALINATAAVAGAEASRDAANAACIVTLFGLCEERGKTGQHFLDALMSAAEISPLLAPMLSPAGGQLGYALFGEVAAAARVLELSRPKIAAALLMAGMANVDSSPAGPVGARSLMIGLSLRSGLLAALLAEALDEVSCAEMIGSEANTIPSLATDSGAPGKAAFDLLAVQSPPAADLWDQFEQWAGAVLPRDHIAPLFERLETIDKVSDLATVSRLLQGRGAQEEAPKKVVFAARGTHEPEETTWVP
;
A
#
# COMPACT_ATOMS: atom_id res chain seq x y z
N MET A 1 25.71 26.06 -21.20
CA MET A 1 25.99 24.98 -20.24
C MET A 1 24.78 24.85 -19.35
N ALA A 2 24.02 23.76 -19.45
CA ALA A 2 22.89 23.51 -18.56
C ALA A 2 23.42 23.33 -17.12
N ARG A 3 22.83 24.01 -16.14
CA ARG A 3 23.10 23.74 -14.73
C ARG A 3 22.86 22.24 -14.49
N PRO A 4 23.72 21.51 -13.76
CA PRO A 4 23.35 20.18 -13.31
C PRO A 4 22.07 20.34 -12.50
N GLY A 5 20.98 19.71 -12.97
CA GLY A 5 19.70 19.77 -12.27
C GLY A 5 19.82 19.20 -10.86
N GLY A 6 18.96 19.66 -9.96
CA GLY A 6 18.91 19.13 -8.60
C GLY A 6 18.66 17.61 -8.59
N TRP A 7 18.94 16.94 -7.47
CA TRP A 7 18.77 15.48 -7.34
C TRP A 7 17.35 15.01 -7.75
N ALA A 8 16.34 15.81 -7.42
CA ALA A 8 14.93 15.56 -7.76
C ALA A 8 14.66 15.63 -9.28
N GLU A 9 15.29 16.57 -10.00
CA GLU A 9 15.13 16.70 -11.46
C GLU A 9 15.81 15.58 -12.23
N SER A 10 16.96 15.12 -11.74
CA SER A 10 17.66 13.95 -12.29
C SER A 10 16.84 12.67 -12.10
N LEU A 11 16.24 12.51 -10.92
CA LEU A 11 15.37 11.38 -10.63
C LEU A 11 14.06 11.43 -11.45
N ALA A 12 13.46 12.61 -11.57
CA ALA A 12 12.26 12.82 -12.38
C ALA A 12 12.47 12.45 -13.86
N GLU A 13 13.64 12.77 -14.43
CA GLU A 13 13.99 12.39 -15.80
C GLU A 13 14.02 10.87 -15.99
N ARG A 14 14.52 10.15 -14.97
CA ARG A 14 14.63 8.69 -15.00
C ARG A 14 13.29 8.01 -14.80
N ILE A 15 12.44 8.55 -13.92
CA ILE A 15 11.06 8.10 -13.77
C ILE A 15 10.28 8.26 -15.09
N GLY A 16 10.45 9.42 -15.74
CA GLY A 16 9.76 9.74 -17.00
C GLY A 16 10.27 8.95 -18.22
N SER A 17 11.54 8.52 -18.24
CA SER A 17 12.14 7.78 -19.36
C SER A 17 11.93 6.27 -19.30
N TYR A 18 11.31 5.73 -18.24
CA TYR A 18 11.09 4.30 -18.10
C TYR A 18 10.04 3.76 -19.08
N ASP A 19 10.43 2.75 -19.87
CA ASP A 19 9.59 2.05 -20.84
C ASP A 19 9.06 0.72 -20.29
N SER A 20 7.75 0.65 -20.04
CA SER A 20 7.08 -0.54 -19.50
C SER A 20 6.90 -1.67 -20.51
N ARG A 21 7.31 -1.51 -21.78
CA ARG A 21 7.19 -2.53 -22.83
C ARG A 21 8.30 -3.58 -22.77
N ARG A 22 9.36 -3.37 -21.99
CA ARG A 22 10.52 -4.27 -21.86
C ARG A 22 10.37 -5.31 -20.75
N ARG A 23 9.18 -5.89 -20.55
CA ARG A 23 8.93 -6.82 -19.44
C ARG A 23 9.52 -8.19 -19.70
N ASP A 24 10.32 -8.68 -18.76
CA ASP A 24 10.63 -10.11 -18.62
C ASP A 24 9.45 -10.82 -17.94
N ALA A 25 9.03 -11.97 -18.49
CA ALA A 25 7.98 -12.82 -17.90
C ALA A 25 8.33 -13.23 -16.46
N LYS A 26 9.61 -13.45 -16.15
CA LYS A 26 10.06 -13.77 -14.79
C LYS A 26 9.88 -12.59 -13.83
N ALA A 27 10.15 -11.37 -14.29
CA ALA A 27 9.93 -10.16 -13.49
C ALA A 27 8.43 -9.94 -13.21
N ALA A 28 7.58 -10.16 -14.21
CA ALA A 28 6.13 -10.08 -14.05
C ALA A 28 5.60 -11.15 -13.06
N ALA A 29 6.11 -12.38 -13.12
CA ALA A 29 5.74 -13.44 -12.17
C ALA A 29 6.17 -13.08 -10.74
N LYS A 30 7.38 -12.55 -10.56
CA LYS A 30 7.86 -12.07 -9.25
C LYS A 30 7.00 -10.92 -8.72
N ALA A 31 6.62 -9.97 -9.58
CA ALA A 31 5.77 -8.85 -9.20
C ALA A 31 4.40 -9.32 -8.70
N LYS A 32 3.79 -10.30 -9.37
CA LYS A 32 2.51 -10.90 -8.96
C LYS A 32 2.61 -11.62 -7.62
N ALA A 33 3.67 -12.38 -7.37
CA ALA A 33 3.90 -13.02 -6.08
C ALA A 33 4.08 -11.99 -4.94
N ALA A 34 4.78 -10.89 -5.22
CA ALA A 34 4.92 -9.78 -4.27
C ALA A 34 3.58 -9.08 -4.00
N ILE A 35 2.74 -8.91 -5.03
CA ILE A 35 1.38 -8.38 -4.89
C ILE A 35 0.53 -9.28 -3.99
N ILE A 36 0.47 -10.59 -4.28
CA ILE A 36 -0.30 -11.54 -3.46
C ILE A 36 0.16 -11.49 -2.01
N THR A 37 1.47 -11.50 -1.79
CA THR A 37 2.06 -11.41 -0.46
C THR A 37 1.69 -10.11 0.24
N ALA A 38 1.80 -8.97 -0.45
CA ALA A 38 1.47 -7.67 0.13
C ALA A 38 0.01 -7.55 0.55
N PHE A 39 -0.92 -8.06 -0.26
CA PHE A 39 -2.35 -8.08 0.05
C PHE A 39 -2.65 -9.03 1.22
N GLY A 40 -2.02 -10.20 1.24
CA GLY A 40 -2.11 -11.13 2.36
C GLY A 40 -1.63 -10.50 3.67
N LEU A 41 -0.45 -9.88 3.69
CA LEU A 41 0.07 -9.18 4.87
C LEU A 41 -0.86 -8.05 5.33
N ALA A 42 -1.42 -7.27 4.40
CA ALA A 42 -2.40 -6.23 4.73
C ALA A 42 -3.67 -6.81 5.38
N LEU A 43 -4.20 -7.92 4.87
CA LEU A 43 -5.34 -8.62 5.47
C LEU A 43 -4.98 -9.17 6.87
N SER A 44 -3.83 -9.81 7.01
CA SER A 44 -3.34 -10.35 8.29
C SER A 44 -3.21 -9.28 9.37
N GLY A 45 -2.78 -8.06 9.01
CA GLY A 45 -2.66 -6.93 9.94
C GLY A 45 -3.88 -6.02 10.03
N ALA A 46 -4.93 -6.24 9.24
CA ALA A 46 -6.20 -5.53 9.37
C ALA A 46 -6.81 -5.60 10.79
N PRO A 47 -6.80 -6.75 11.51
CA PRO A 47 -7.33 -6.82 12.86
C PRO A 47 -6.42 -6.21 13.95
N ALA A 48 -5.21 -5.76 13.62
CA ALA A 48 -4.24 -5.24 14.58
C ALA A 48 -4.76 -4.00 15.32
N ALA A 49 -4.36 -3.84 16.58
CA ALA A 49 -4.86 -2.77 17.45
C ALA A 49 -4.58 -1.37 16.88
N ILE A 50 -3.39 -1.15 16.30
CA ILE A 50 -3.03 0.13 15.70
C ILE A 50 -3.87 0.44 14.45
N THR A 51 -4.14 -0.56 13.61
CA THR A 51 -4.97 -0.43 12.40
C THR A 51 -6.41 -0.07 12.77
N LYS A 52 -6.98 -0.77 13.76
CA LYS A 52 -8.33 -0.48 14.27
C LYS A 52 -8.42 0.89 14.93
N ALA A 53 -7.43 1.27 15.72
CA ALA A 53 -7.37 2.59 16.35
C ALA A 53 -7.35 3.70 15.29
N LEU A 54 -6.55 3.52 14.23
CA LEU A 54 -6.45 4.48 13.12
C LEU A 54 -7.78 4.63 12.38
N LEU A 55 -8.46 3.52 12.07
CA LEU A 55 -9.78 3.51 11.42
C LEU A 55 -10.87 4.19 12.26
N GLY A 56 -10.76 4.11 13.60
CA GLY A 56 -11.68 4.73 14.56
C GLY A 56 -11.33 6.18 14.92
N THR A 57 -10.20 6.71 14.46
CA THR A 57 -9.74 8.05 14.81
C THR A 57 -10.50 9.11 14.02
N SER A 58 -11.04 10.12 14.72
CA SER A 58 -11.74 11.24 14.08
C SER A 58 -10.81 11.99 13.12
N GLY A 59 -11.31 12.34 11.92
CA GLY A 59 -10.53 13.00 10.87
C GLY A 59 -9.66 12.06 10.03
N VAL A 60 -9.67 10.76 10.32
CA VAL A 60 -9.08 9.71 9.47
C VAL A 60 -10.21 8.93 8.80
N ALA A 61 -9.92 8.37 7.63
CA ALA A 61 -10.85 7.58 6.82
C ALA A 61 -12.03 8.43 6.27
N THR A 62 -11.73 9.61 5.73
CA THR A 62 -12.73 10.49 5.10
C THR A 62 -13.33 9.82 3.87
N SER A 63 -14.66 9.80 3.74
CA SER A 63 -15.38 9.10 2.66
C SER A 63 -14.77 9.34 1.27
N GLY A 64 -14.63 8.26 0.50
CA GLY A 64 -14.06 8.26 -0.84
C GLY A 64 -14.14 6.88 -1.47
N PRO A 65 -13.54 6.69 -2.65
CA PRO A 65 -13.70 5.46 -3.42
C PRO A 65 -12.74 4.34 -3.00
N ALA A 66 -11.61 4.59 -2.37
CA ALA A 66 -10.62 3.56 -2.06
C ALA A 66 -11.01 2.70 -0.86
N LEU A 67 -10.87 1.37 -0.97
CA LEU A 67 -11.23 0.43 0.09
C LEU A 67 -10.20 0.37 1.23
N VAL A 68 -10.68 0.31 2.47
CA VAL A 68 -9.91 -0.19 3.63
C VAL A 68 -10.03 -1.72 3.68
N PHE A 69 -8.93 -2.42 3.43
CA PHE A 69 -8.94 -3.88 3.22
C PHE A 69 -9.46 -4.64 4.44
N GLY A 70 -10.21 -5.71 4.20
CA GLY A 70 -10.83 -6.49 5.27
C GLY A 70 -12.02 -5.81 5.95
N THR A 71 -12.53 -4.72 5.38
CA THR A 71 -13.70 -3.99 5.87
C THR A 71 -14.64 -3.64 4.73
N GLU A 72 -15.82 -3.09 5.04
CA GLU A 72 -16.72 -2.49 4.05
C GLU A 72 -16.47 -0.98 3.87
N ARG A 73 -15.59 -0.39 4.69
CA ARG A 73 -15.38 1.06 4.68
C ARG A 73 -14.55 1.48 3.48
N ARG A 74 -15.01 2.55 2.80
CA ARG A 74 -14.26 3.24 1.76
C ARG A 74 -13.92 4.68 2.18
N THR A 75 -12.79 5.17 1.67
CA THR A 75 -12.18 6.44 2.03
C THR A 75 -11.42 7.03 0.83
N SER A 76 -10.87 8.24 0.95
CA SER A 76 -9.90 8.76 -0.04
C SER A 76 -8.69 7.83 -0.20
N ALA A 77 -8.06 7.81 -1.39
CA ALA A 77 -6.85 7.02 -1.64
C ALA A 77 -5.72 7.33 -0.65
N VAL A 78 -5.57 8.58 -0.20
CA VAL A 78 -4.56 8.99 0.78
C VAL A 78 -4.79 8.35 2.14
N ASP A 79 -6.03 8.35 2.63
CA ASP A 79 -6.36 7.73 3.91
C ASP A 79 -6.38 6.19 3.81
N ALA A 80 -6.80 5.62 2.67
CA ALA A 80 -6.71 4.18 2.42
C ALA A 80 -5.23 3.74 2.40
N ALA A 81 -4.35 4.51 1.78
CA ALA A 81 -2.91 4.27 1.76
C ALA A 81 -2.34 4.22 3.18
N LEU A 82 -2.67 5.21 4.02
CA LEU A 82 -2.28 5.23 5.43
C LEU A 82 -2.69 3.93 6.15
N ILE A 83 -3.98 3.57 6.07
CA ILE A 83 -4.55 2.47 6.85
C ILE A 83 -4.06 1.12 6.33
N ASN A 84 -4.11 0.88 5.02
CA ASN A 84 -3.71 -0.39 4.41
C ASN A 84 -2.19 -0.61 4.52
N ALA A 85 -1.37 0.45 4.44
CA ALA A 85 0.07 0.35 4.70
C ALA A 85 0.36 -0.03 6.15
N THR A 86 -0.30 0.64 7.11
CA THR A 86 -0.15 0.30 8.53
C THR A 86 -0.58 -1.15 8.79
N ALA A 87 -1.65 -1.62 8.17
CA ALA A 87 -2.07 -3.01 8.23
C ALA A 87 -1.01 -3.96 7.65
N ALA A 88 -0.49 -3.67 6.45
CA ALA A 88 0.52 -4.51 5.80
C ALA A 88 1.77 -4.69 6.67
N VAL A 89 2.24 -3.63 7.33
CA VAL A 89 3.40 -3.69 8.22
C VAL A 89 3.08 -4.44 9.50
N ALA A 90 1.91 -4.21 10.09
CA ALA A 90 1.48 -4.90 11.30
C ALA A 90 1.36 -6.42 11.08
N GLY A 91 0.90 -6.85 9.89
CA GLY A 91 0.79 -8.26 9.53
C GLY A 91 2.13 -8.92 9.16
N ALA A 92 3.20 -8.16 8.98
CA ALA A 92 4.51 -8.63 8.54
C ALA A 92 5.52 -8.89 9.68
N GLU A 93 5.10 -8.83 10.96
CA GLU A 93 5.86 -9.23 12.16
C GLU A 93 7.39 -9.04 12.03
N ALA A 94 7.84 -7.79 12.14
CA ALA A 94 9.26 -7.36 12.10
C ALA A 94 10.05 -7.60 10.80
N SER A 95 9.42 -8.06 9.71
CA SER A 95 10.09 -8.24 8.42
C SER A 95 10.79 -6.95 7.92
N ARG A 96 11.94 -7.15 7.28
CA ARG A 96 12.66 -6.08 6.57
C ARG A 96 11.92 -5.62 5.32
N ASP A 97 11.01 -6.42 4.76
CA ASP A 97 10.37 -6.09 3.48
C ASP A 97 8.95 -5.50 3.65
N ALA A 98 8.55 -5.25 4.90
CA ALA A 98 7.22 -4.73 5.24
C ALA A 98 6.91 -3.38 4.59
N ALA A 99 7.91 -2.50 4.42
CA ALA A 99 7.74 -1.21 3.74
C ALA A 99 7.43 -1.37 2.24
N ASN A 100 8.04 -2.37 1.60
CA ASN A 100 7.82 -2.67 0.18
C ASN A 100 6.41 -3.24 -0.03
N ALA A 101 5.99 -4.18 0.81
CA ALA A 101 4.62 -4.70 0.81
C ALA A 101 3.59 -3.58 1.04
N ALA A 102 3.87 -2.66 1.96
CA ALA A 102 3.03 -1.51 2.22
C ALA A 102 2.88 -0.60 0.98
N CYS A 103 3.99 -0.27 0.30
CA CYS A 103 3.96 0.53 -0.94
C CYS A 103 3.12 -0.12 -2.05
N ILE A 104 3.16 -1.46 -2.18
CA ILE A 104 2.32 -2.17 -3.15
C ILE A 104 0.83 -1.93 -2.91
N VAL A 105 0.37 -2.00 -1.65
CA VAL A 105 -1.06 -1.84 -1.32
C VAL A 105 -1.52 -0.39 -1.31
N THR A 106 -0.63 0.59 -1.09
CA THR A 106 -0.99 2.01 -1.19
C THR A 106 -1.30 2.44 -2.62
N LEU A 107 -0.47 2.02 -3.57
CA LEU A 107 -0.66 2.34 -4.98
C LEU A 107 -1.98 1.76 -5.53
N PHE A 108 -2.42 0.62 -5.01
CA PHE A 108 -3.70 0.01 -5.42
C PHE A 108 -4.89 0.94 -5.17
N GLY A 109 -4.93 1.63 -4.02
CA GLY A 109 -5.99 2.58 -3.68
C GLY A 109 -6.05 3.76 -4.65
N LEU A 110 -4.88 4.27 -5.06
CA LEU A 110 -4.80 5.31 -6.10
C LEU A 110 -5.31 4.80 -7.45
N CYS A 111 -4.88 3.61 -7.87
CA CYS A 111 -5.31 3.02 -9.13
C CYS A 111 -6.83 2.77 -9.15
N GLU A 112 -7.41 2.29 -8.04
CA GLU A 112 -8.86 2.13 -7.89
C GLU A 112 -9.58 3.48 -8.01
N GLU A 113 -9.12 4.50 -7.27
CA GLU A 113 -9.71 5.85 -7.31
C GLU A 113 -9.65 6.48 -8.70
N ARG A 114 -8.58 6.21 -9.46
CA ARG A 114 -8.38 6.72 -10.83
C ARG A 114 -8.92 5.81 -11.93
N GLY A 115 -9.62 4.73 -11.58
CA GLY A 115 -10.20 3.79 -12.54
C GLY A 115 -9.16 3.14 -13.46
N LYS A 116 -7.94 2.94 -12.97
CA LYS A 116 -6.86 2.31 -13.73
C LYS A 116 -7.05 0.79 -13.74
N THR A 117 -6.57 0.14 -14.81
CA THR A 117 -6.60 -1.31 -14.94
C THR A 117 -5.50 -1.97 -14.10
N GLY A 118 -5.61 -3.27 -13.84
CA GLY A 118 -4.56 -4.01 -13.14
C GLY A 118 -3.25 -4.09 -13.95
N GLN A 119 -3.31 -3.95 -15.27
CA GLN A 119 -2.11 -3.77 -16.09
C GLN A 119 -1.37 -2.46 -15.79
N HIS A 120 -2.09 -1.34 -15.63
CA HIS A 120 -1.47 -0.06 -15.26
C HIS A 120 -0.87 -0.11 -13.87
N PHE A 121 -1.56 -0.76 -12.93
CA PHE A 121 -1.06 -0.99 -11.57
C PHE A 121 0.26 -1.80 -11.58
N LEU A 122 0.29 -2.91 -12.31
CA LEU A 122 1.49 -3.74 -12.45
C LEU A 122 2.65 -2.96 -13.10
N ASP A 123 2.38 -2.18 -14.14
CA ASP A 123 3.40 -1.40 -14.85
C ASP A 123 4.01 -0.30 -13.97
N ALA A 124 3.18 0.35 -13.15
CA ALA A 124 3.65 1.36 -12.22
C ALA A 124 4.56 0.76 -11.14
N LEU A 125 4.20 -0.41 -10.58
CA LEU A 125 5.04 -1.12 -9.60
C LEU A 125 6.36 -1.59 -10.18
N MET A 126 6.33 -2.21 -11.37
CA MET A 126 7.55 -2.68 -12.03
C MET A 126 8.48 -1.52 -12.37
N SER A 127 7.93 -0.39 -12.83
CA SER A 127 8.72 0.82 -13.07
C SER A 127 9.38 1.34 -11.80
N ALA A 128 8.62 1.46 -10.72
CA ALA A 128 9.17 1.91 -9.44
C ALA A 128 10.27 0.97 -8.95
N ALA A 129 10.09 -0.34 -9.06
CA ALA A 129 11.08 -1.34 -8.68
C ALA A 129 12.41 -1.23 -9.46
N GLU A 130 12.36 -0.88 -10.75
CA GLU A 130 13.56 -0.66 -11.55
C GLU A 130 14.29 0.66 -11.19
N ILE A 131 13.54 1.64 -10.71
CA ILE A 131 14.07 2.95 -10.31
C ILE A 131 14.61 2.91 -8.87
N SER A 132 14.06 2.07 -7.99
CA SER A 132 14.41 2.00 -6.58
C SER A 132 15.92 1.80 -6.28
N PRO A 133 16.68 0.92 -6.97
CA PRO A 133 18.13 0.79 -6.79
C PRO A 133 18.89 2.07 -7.10
N LEU A 134 18.30 2.93 -7.91
CA LEU A 134 18.91 4.16 -8.38
C LEU A 134 18.74 5.32 -7.40
N LEU A 135 17.87 5.14 -6.41
CA LEU A 135 17.65 6.04 -5.28
C LEU A 135 18.71 5.84 -4.18
N ALA A 136 19.34 4.66 -4.12
CA ALA A 136 20.32 4.27 -3.10
C ALA A 136 21.44 5.30 -2.84
N PRO A 137 22.09 5.90 -3.86
CA PRO A 137 23.17 6.86 -3.62
C PRO A 137 22.69 8.25 -3.19
N MET A 138 21.39 8.53 -3.33
CA MET A 138 20.79 9.85 -3.16
C MET A 138 20.17 10.04 -1.77
N LEU A 139 20.07 8.95 -1.00
CA LEU A 139 19.46 8.93 0.33
C LEU A 139 20.53 8.74 1.38
N SER A 140 20.38 9.45 2.50
CA SER A 140 21.23 9.25 3.66
C SER A 140 21.14 7.80 4.12
N PRO A 141 22.24 7.15 4.54
CA PRO A 141 22.20 5.84 5.20
C PRO A 141 21.23 5.80 6.39
N ALA A 142 20.97 6.96 7.03
CA ALA A 142 20.02 7.12 8.12
C ALA A 142 18.54 7.05 7.67
N GLY A 143 18.23 7.40 6.42
CA GLY A 143 16.87 7.34 5.86
C GLY A 143 16.35 5.92 5.64
N GLY A 144 17.26 4.93 5.70
CA GLY A 144 16.93 3.51 5.80
C GLY A 144 15.95 2.99 4.74
N GLN A 145 15.24 1.91 5.06
CA GLN A 145 14.21 1.31 4.19
C GLN A 145 13.00 2.21 3.93
N LEU A 146 12.76 3.17 4.83
CA LEU A 146 11.65 4.12 4.76
C LEU A 146 11.78 5.06 3.56
N GLY A 147 12.97 5.61 3.33
CA GLY A 147 13.22 6.49 2.18
C GLY A 147 12.97 5.79 0.84
N TYR A 148 13.40 4.54 0.69
CA TYR A 148 13.20 3.80 -0.56
C TYR A 148 11.74 3.53 -0.88
N ALA A 149 10.96 3.09 0.11
CA ALA A 149 9.54 2.85 -0.07
C ALA A 149 8.79 4.16 -0.39
N LEU A 150 9.15 5.26 0.28
CA LEU A 150 8.57 6.58 0.04
C LEU A 150 8.80 7.05 -1.41
N PHE A 151 10.06 7.08 -1.86
CA PHE A 151 10.39 7.58 -3.19
C PHE A 151 9.98 6.60 -4.29
N GLY A 152 9.97 5.29 -4.01
CA GLY A 152 9.37 4.27 -4.87
C GLY A 152 7.86 4.50 -5.06
N GLU A 153 7.14 4.80 -3.97
CA GLU A 153 5.72 5.15 -4.02
C GLU A 153 5.48 6.42 -4.85
N VAL A 154 6.26 7.47 -4.64
CA VAL A 154 6.15 8.71 -5.45
C VAL A 154 6.39 8.41 -6.93
N ALA A 155 7.40 7.58 -7.26
CA ALA A 155 7.67 7.18 -8.63
C ALA A 155 6.51 6.37 -9.24
N ALA A 156 5.93 5.45 -8.49
CA ALA A 156 4.78 4.66 -8.94
C ALA A 156 3.53 5.53 -9.13
N ALA A 157 3.20 6.36 -8.15
CA ALA A 157 2.06 7.28 -8.19
C ALA A 157 2.21 8.30 -9.34
N ALA A 158 3.41 8.84 -9.54
CA ALA A 158 3.70 9.74 -10.65
C ALA A 158 3.39 9.12 -12.02
N ARG A 159 3.62 7.82 -12.19
CA ARG A 159 3.28 7.11 -13.43
C ARG A 159 1.80 6.87 -13.58
N VAL A 160 1.11 6.52 -12.49
CA VAL A 160 -0.35 6.37 -12.48
C VAL A 160 -1.03 7.68 -12.86
N LEU A 161 -0.51 8.79 -12.35
CA LEU A 161 -1.00 10.15 -12.59
C LEU A 161 -0.44 10.80 -13.86
N GLU A 162 0.47 10.13 -14.57
CA GLU A 162 1.11 10.63 -15.80
C GLU A 162 1.75 12.02 -15.63
N LEU A 163 2.42 12.23 -14.48
CA LEU A 163 3.02 13.51 -14.14
C LEU A 163 4.16 13.91 -15.08
N SER A 164 4.24 15.20 -15.39
CA SER A 164 5.37 15.78 -16.10
C SER A 164 6.61 15.87 -15.22
N ARG A 165 7.79 16.01 -15.83
CA ARG A 165 9.07 16.06 -15.12
C ARG A 165 9.10 17.09 -13.97
N PRO A 166 8.65 18.35 -14.14
CA PRO A 166 8.62 19.32 -13.04
C PRO A 166 7.71 18.87 -11.88
N LYS A 167 6.57 18.26 -12.19
CA LYS A 167 5.63 17.74 -11.18
C LYS A 167 6.22 16.56 -10.42
N ILE A 168 6.91 15.65 -11.10
CA ILE A 168 7.62 14.54 -10.44
C ILE A 168 8.69 15.09 -9.48
N ALA A 169 9.50 16.05 -9.93
CA ALA A 169 10.53 16.65 -9.09
C ALA A 169 9.94 17.37 -7.86
N ALA A 170 8.86 18.14 -8.02
CA ALA A 170 8.16 18.76 -6.90
C ALA A 170 7.57 17.73 -5.92
N ALA A 171 6.97 16.64 -6.42
CA ALA A 171 6.45 15.56 -5.58
C ALA A 171 7.55 14.90 -4.73
N LEU A 172 8.73 14.65 -5.33
CA LEU A 172 9.88 14.09 -4.63
C LEU A 172 10.39 15.04 -3.53
N LEU A 173 10.46 16.34 -3.80
CA LEU A 173 10.87 17.34 -2.80
C LEU A 173 9.87 17.39 -1.63
N MET A 174 8.57 17.53 -1.92
CA MET A 174 7.52 17.54 -0.90
C MET A 174 7.53 16.28 -0.04
N ALA A 175 7.67 15.10 -0.66
CA ALA A 175 7.75 13.83 0.04
C ALA A 175 8.99 13.76 0.94
N GLY A 176 10.17 14.16 0.44
CA GLY A 176 11.41 14.18 1.21
C GLY A 176 11.33 15.08 2.44
N MET A 177 10.73 16.26 2.31
CA MET A 177 10.54 17.21 3.41
C MET A 177 9.53 16.73 4.47
N ALA A 178 8.54 15.94 4.06
CA ALA A 178 7.55 15.36 4.96
C ALA A 178 8.03 14.06 5.63
N ASN A 179 9.20 13.54 5.26
CA ASN A 179 9.69 12.28 5.81
C ASN A 179 10.29 12.46 7.21
N VAL A 180 9.95 11.55 8.11
CA VAL A 180 10.56 11.50 9.44
C VAL A 180 11.80 10.61 9.36
N ASP A 181 12.98 11.22 9.35
CA ASP A 181 14.27 10.51 9.38
C ASP A 181 14.52 9.93 10.78
N SER A 182 13.86 8.80 11.08
CA SER A 182 14.08 8.08 12.33
C SER A 182 14.09 6.57 12.08
N SER A 183 15.03 5.89 12.72
CA SER A 183 15.16 4.44 12.64
C SER A 183 13.86 3.80 13.13
N PRO A 184 13.31 2.80 12.42
CA PRO A 184 12.06 2.12 12.81
C PRO A 184 12.23 1.21 14.05
N ALA A 185 13.27 1.39 14.86
CA ALA A 185 13.50 0.67 16.09
C ALA A 185 12.43 1.06 17.12
N GLY A 186 11.47 0.19 17.35
CA GLY A 186 10.37 0.41 18.29
C GLY A 186 9.32 -0.71 18.21
N PRO A 187 8.29 -0.67 19.06
CA PRO A 187 7.18 -1.61 19.00
C PRO A 187 6.55 -1.66 17.61
N VAL A 188 6.12 -2.84 17.17
CA VAL A 188 5.54 -3.08 15.82
C VAL A 188 4.45 -2.06 15.47
N GLY A 189 3.61 -1.68 16.44
CA GLY A 189 2.56 -0.67 16.23
C GLY A 189 3.10 0.72 15.83
N ALA A 190 4.13 1.22 16.51
CA ALA A 190 4.73 2.52 16.20
C ALA A 190 5.41 2.51 14.82
N ARG A 191 6.17 1.44 14.52
CA ARG A 191 6.78 1.24 13.20
C ARG A 191 5.73 1.18 12.09
N SER A 192 4.63 0.47 12.31
CA SER A 192 3.54 0.34 11.33
C SER A 192 2.87 1.67 11.02
N LEU A 193 2.65 2.49 12.06
CA LEU A 193 2.11 3.84 11.88
C LEU A 193 3.09 4.76 11.15
N MET A 194 4.39 4.73 11.50
CA MET A 194 5.41 5.55 10.84
C MET A 194 5.51 5.24 9.34
N ILE A 195 5.56 3.97 8.95
CA ILE A 195 5.59 3.57 7.53
C ILE A 195 4.30 4.04 6.83
N GLY A 196 3.13 3.85 7.46
CA GLY A 196 1.86 4.31 6.91
C GLY A 196 1.82 5.83 6.70
N LEU A 197 2.32 6.61 7.65
CA LEU A 197 2.41 8.07 7.53
C LEU A 197 3.37 8.50 6.43
N SER A 198 4.54 7.86 6.30
CA SER A 198 5.47 8.15 5.21
C SER A 198 4.81 7.90 3.86
N LEU A 199 4.21 6.73 3.64
CA LEU A 199 3.58 6.40 2.35
C LEU A 199 2.37 7.29 2.06
N ARG A 200 1.58 7.65 3.07
CA ARG A 200 0.52 8.66 2.96
C ARG A 200 1.06 9.99 2.45
N SER A 201 2.17 10.47 3.03
CA SER A 201 2.80 11.73 2.63
C SER A 201 3.35 11.66 1.20
N GLY A 202 3.94 10.53 0.79
CA GLY A 202 4.39 10.32 -0.58
C GLY A 202 3.25 10.39 -1.60
N LEU A 203 2.15 9.70 -1.33
CA LEU A 203 0.97 9.74 -2.21
C LEU A 203 0.33 11.13 -2.25
N LEU A 204 0.21 11.80 -1.10
CA LEU A 204 -0.30 13.17 -1.02
C LEU A 204 0.59 14.14 -1.82
N ALA A 205 1.92 14.01 -1.74
CA ALA A 205 2.84 14.84 -2.51
C ALA A 205 2.64 14.67 -4.03
N ALA A 206 2.44 13.45 -4.51
CA ALA A 206 2.14 13.20 -5.91
C ALA A 206 0.82 13.84 -6.36
N LEU A 207 -0.23 13.73 -5.54
CA LEU A 207 -1.54 14.36 -5.79
C LEU A 207 -1.48 15.90 -5.76
N LEU A 208 -0.70 16.48 -4.83
CA LEU A 208 -0.48 17.92 -4.78
C LEU A 208 0.27 18.40 -6.03
N ALA A 209 1.31 17.69 -6.45
CA ALA A 209 2.04 18.01 -7.68
C ALA A 209 1.16 17.90 -8.93
N GLU A 210 0.23 16.93 -8.97
CA GLU A 210 -0.79 16.84 -10.02
C GLU A 210 -1.65 18.11 -10.06
N ALA A 211 -2.12 18.57 -8.90
CA ALA A 211 -3.02 19.72 -8.77
C ALA A 211 -2.34 21.08 -9.04
N LEU A 212 -1.04 21.20 -8.79
CA LEU A 212 -0.26 22.41 -9.05
C LEU A 212 -0.01 22.61 -10.55
N ASP A 213 0.16 23.87 -10.97
CA ASP A 213 0.69 24.18 -12.30
C ASP A 213 2.21 23.99 -12.35
N GLU A 214 2.77 23.84 -13.56
CA GLU A 214 4.20 23.56 -13.72
C GLU A 214 5.12 24.72 -13.28
N VAL A 215 4.62 25.97 -13.29
CA VAL A 215 5.39 27.14 -12.85
C VAL A 215 5.57 27.09 -11.34
N SER A 216 4.49 26.84 -10.61
CA SER A 216 4.51 26.64 -9.16
C SER A 216 5.44 25.48 -8.75
N CYS A 217 5.42 24.36 -9.51
CA CYS A 217 6.37 23.27 -9.30
C CYS A 217 7.83 23.69 -9.56
N ALA A 218 8.09 24.44 -10.63
CA ALA A 218 9.43 24.92 -10.96
C ALA A 218 9.99 25.91 -9.93
N GLU A 219 9.16 26.81 -9.40
CA GLU A 219 9.55 27.75 -8.33
C GLU A 219 9.94 27.00 -7.05
N MET A 220 9.17 25.98 -6.67
CA MET A 220 9.48 25.11 -5.53
C MET A 220 10.86 24.46 -5.69
N ILE A 221 11.13 23.87 -6.86
CA ILE A 221 12.42 23.24 -7.19
C ILE A 221 13.57 24.27 -7.15
N GLY A 222 13.35 25.46 -7.71
CA GLY A 222 14.35 26.52 -7.77
C GLY A 222 14.74 27.09 -6.40
N SER A 223 13.80 27.08 -5.44
CA SER A 223 14.05 27.54 -4.06
C SER A 223 14.96 26.60 -3.26
N GLU A 224 14.85 25.30 -3.53
CA GLU A 224 15.49 24.19 -2.79
C GLU A 224 16.95 23.95 -3.17
N ALA A 225 17.38 24.34 -4.37
CA ALA A 225 18.79 24.28 -4.79
C ALA A 225 19.75 25.07 -3.86
N ASN A 226 19.20 25.91 -2.97
CA ASN A 226 19.94 26.70 -1.99
C ASN A 226 19.81 26.19 -0.54
N THR A 227 19.04 25.13 -0.23
CA THR A 227 18.61 24.85 1.16
C THR A 227 18.78 23.41 1.63
N ILE A 228 18.80 22.40 0.76
CA ILE A 228 19.07 21.01 1.17
C ILE A 228 20.58 20.74 1.21
N PRO A 229 21.18 20.39 2.38
CA PRO A 229 22.51 19.80 2.40
C PRO A 229 22.45 18.48 1.64
N SER A 230 23.40 18.26 0.72
CA SER A 230 23.59 16.98 0.03
C SER A 230 23.32 15.80 0.97
N LEU A 231 22.19 15.10 0.78
CA LEU A 231 21.82 13.90 1.55
C LEU A 231 22.82 12.75 1.33
N ALA A 232 23.73 12.90 0.36
CA ALA A 232 24.88 12.05 0.18
C ALA A 232 26.01 12.48 1.15
N THR A 233 26.01 11.94 2.36
CA THR A 233 27.24 11.81 3.16
C THR A 233 27.76 10.38 3.06
N ASP A 234 29.03 10.29 2.71
CA ASP A 234 29.81 9.10 2.38
C ASP A 234 29.83 8.07 3.52
N SER A 235 29.16 6.93 3.38
CA SER A 235 29.50 5.66 4.06
C SER A 235 28.69 4.46 3.54
N GLY A 236 29.41 3.38 3.19
CA GLY A 236 28.94 1.99 3.11
C GLY A 236 27.58 1.70 2.49
N ALA A 237 27.51 1.62 1.15
CA ALA A 237 26.30 1.20 0.44
C ALA A 237 25.82 -0.21 0.88
N PRO A 238 24.55 -0.39 1.28
CA PRO A 238 23.94 -1.72 1.40
C PRO A 238 23.99 -2.47 0.06
N GLY A 239 23.99 -3.80 0.09
CA GLY A 239 24.02 -4.63 -1.11
C GLY A 239 22.78 -4.46 -2.01
N LYS A 240 22.96 -4.65 -3.32
CA LYS A 240 21.99 -4.45 -4.42
C LYS A 240 20.56 -5.03 -4.22
N ALA A 241 20.40 -6.00 -3.33
CA ALA A 241 19.12 -6.63 -3.00
C ALA A 241 18.24 -5.82 -2.02
N ALA A 242 18.81 -4.87 -1.28
CA ALA A 242 18.07 -4.05 -0.31
C ALA A 242 17.14 -2.99 -0.95
N PHE A 243 17.15 -2.89 -2.29
CA PHE A 243 16.56 -1.77 -3.04
C PHE A 243 15.55 -2.19 -4.10
N ASP A 244 15.10 -3.44 -4.09
CA ASP A 244 14.10 -3.93 -5.04
C ASP A 244 12.72 -3.85 -4.38
N LEU A 245 11.86 -2.92 -4.84
CA LEU A 245 10.50 -2.75 -4.34
C LEU A 245 9.68 -4.05 -4.41
N LEU A 246 10.01 -4.94 -5.36
CA LEU A 246 9.35 -6.22 -5.54
C LEU A 246 10.10 -7.37 -4.85
N ALA A 247 11.19 -7.11 -4.12
CA ALA A 247 11.83 -8.07 -3.24
C ALA A 247 11.07 -8.20 -1.91
N VAL A 248 9.75 -8.36 -1.98
CA VAL A 248 8.96 -8.85 -0.85
C VAL A 248 9.26 -10.34 -0.71
N GLN A 249 9.75 -10.77 0.46
CA GLN A 249 9.93 -12.19 0.78
C GLN A 249 8.60 -12.92 0.62
N SER A 250 8.43 -13.52 -0.56
CA SER A 250 7.27 -14.31 -0.93
C SER A 250 7.60 -15.78 -0.69
N PRO A 251 6.65 -16.59 -0.20
CA PRO A 251 6.79 -18.04 -0.19
C PRO A 251 7.17 -18.56 -1.59
N PRO A 252 7.81 -19.74 -1.67
CA PRO A 252 7.89 -20.48 -2.93
C PRO A 252 6.50 -20.57 -3.57
N ALA A 253 6.43 -20.57 -4.90
CA ALA A 253 5.14 -20.56 -5.61
C ALA A 253 4.21 -21.72 -5.20
N ALA A 254 4.76 -22.86 -4.77
CA ALA A 254 4.01 -24.00 -4.27
C ALA A 254 3.27 -23.72 -2.94
N ASP A 255 3.81 -22.83 -2.11
CA ASP A 255 3.31 -22.54 -0.75
C ASP A 255 2.57 -21.20 -0.68
N LEU A 256 2.57 -20.42 -1.77
CA LEU A 256 2.00 -19.08 -1.82
C LEU A 256 0.48 -19.07 -1.58
N TRP A 257 -0.22 -20.09 -2.09
CA TRP A 257 -1.65 -20.30 -1.84
C TRP A 257 -1.93 -20.53 -0.34
N ASP A 258 -1.27 -21.51 0.26
CA ASP A 258 -1.51 -21.89 1.66
C ASP A 258 -1.26 -20.71 2.60
N GLN A 259 -0.18 -19.97 2.34
CA GLN A 259 0.15 -18.79 3.14
C GLN A 259 -0.86 -17.65 2.96
N PHE A 260 -1.31 -17.41 1.72
CA PHE A 260 -2.34 -16.41 1.43
C PHE A 260 -3.68 -16.78 2.07
N GLU A 261 -4.10 -18.04 1.97
CA GLU A 261 -5.31 -18.56 2.60
C GLU A 261 -5.27 -18.35 4.12
N GLN A 262 -4.12 -18.61 4.76
CA GLN A 262 -3.93 -18.37 6.19
C GLN A 262 -4.10 -16.89 6.55
N TRP A 263 -3.48 -15.98 5.81
CA TRP A 263 -3.57 -14.54 6.05
C TRP A 263 -4.99 -14.00 5.83
N ALA A 264 -5.63 -14.42 4.74
CA ALA A 264 -6.96 -13.94 4.35
C ALA A 264 -8.08 -14.56 5.20
N GLY A 265 -7.94 -15.82 5.60
CA GLY A 265 -8.98 -16.60 6.29
C GLY A 265 -9.41 -16.07 7.65
N ALA A 266 -8.58 -15.23 8.28
CA ALA A 266 -8.92 -14.57 9.53
C ALA A 266 -9.89 -13.38 9.36
N VAL A 267 -10.03 -12.86 8.14
CA VAL A 267 -10.70 -11.56 7.88
C VAL A 267 -11.77 -11.66 6.81
N LEU A 268 -11.53 -12.43 5.75
CA LEU A 268 -12.43 -12.53 4.61
C LEU A 268 -13.46 -13.66 4.74
N PRO A 269 -14.62 -13.54 4.08
CA PRO A 269 -15.51 -14.68 3.81
C PRO A 269 -14.76 -15.78 3.04
N ARG A 270 -15.02 -17.06 3.35
CA ARG A 270 -14.30 -18.19 2.73
C ARG A 270 -14.47 -18.25 1.20
N ASP A 271 -15.64 -17.87 0.73
CA ASP A 271 -16.01 -17.79 -0.69
C ASP A 271 -15.32 -16.64 -1.44
N HIS A 272 -14.70 -15.68 -0.74
CA HIS A 272 -13.92 -14.61 -1.37
C HIS A 272 -12.44 -14.98 -1.57
N ILE A 273 -11.88 -15.90 -0.78
CA ILE A 273 -10.42 -16.12 -0.69
C ILE A 273 -9.85 -16.69 -2.00
N ALA A 274 -10.41 -17.80 -2.50
CA ALA A 274 -9.95 -18.41 -3.76
C ALA A 274 -10.11 -17.47 -4.96
N PRO A 275 -11.29 -16.85 -5.19
CA PRO A 275 -11.44 -15.88 -6.28
C PRO A 275 -10.48 -14.68 -6.16
N LEU A 276 -10.20 -14.20 -4.96
CA LEU A 276 -9.26 -13.10 -4.76
C LEU A 276 -7.84 -13.50 -5.18
N PHE A 277 -7.37 -14.66 -4.75
CA PHE A 277 -6.05 -15.16 -5.13
C PHE A 277 -5.89 -15.29 -6.64
N GLU A 278 -6.85 -15.94 -7.31
CA GLU A 278 -6.84 -16.10 -8.77
C GLU A 278 -6.83 -14.75 -9.50
N ARG A 279 -7.57 -13.76 -8.98
CA ARG A 279 -7.59 -12.40 -9.53
C ARG A 279 -6.27 -11.67 -9.33
N LEU A 280 -5.57 -11.88 -8.22
CA LEU A 280 -4.24 -11.31 -7.97
C LEU A 280 -3.17 -12.00 -8.85
N GLU A 281 -3.26 -13.30 -9.10
CA GLU A 281 -2.38 -14.01 -10.06
C GLU A 281 -2.55 -13.51 -11.50
N THR A 282 -3.76 -13.09 -11.84
CA THR A 282 -4.13 -12.58 -13.16
C THR A 282 -4.39 -11.08 -13.17
N ILE A 283 -3.78 -10.34 -12.23
CA ILE A 283 -4.05 -8.90 -12.03
C ILE A 283 -3.82 -8.07 -13.29
N ASP A 284 -2.85 -8.43 -14.13
CA ASP A 284 -2.57 -7.79 -15.41
C ASP A 284 -3.75 -7.85 -16.39
N LYS A 285 -4.66 -8.81 -16.23
CA LYS A 285 -5.86 -8.99 -17.07
C LYS A 285 -7.11 -8.33 -16.48
N VAL A 286 -7.02 -7.75 -15.29
CA VAL A 286 -8.16 -7.10 -14.63
C VAL A 286 -8.41 -5.73 -15.26
N SER A 287 -9.56 -5.55 -15.89
CA SER A 287 -9.96 -4.28 -16.51
C SER A 287 -10.49 -3.25 -15.50
N ASP A 288 -11.01 -3.72 -14.36
CA ASP A 288 -11.57 -2.88 -13.30
C ASP A 288 -11.11 -3.39 -11.93
N LEU A 289 -10.25 -2.60 -11.27
CA LEU A 289 -9.70 -2.95 -9.96
C LEU A 289 -10.76 -2.97 -8.85
N ALA A 290 -11.90 -2.28 -9.02
CA ALA A 290 -12.99 -2.34 -8.05
C ALA A 290 -13.57 -3.77 -7.91
N THR A 291 -13.39 -4.62 -8.93
CA THR A 291 -13.73 -6.05 -8.84
C THR A 291 -12.86 -6.81 -7.85
N VAL A 292 -11.57 -6.47 -7.76
CA VAL A 292 -10.63 -7.04 -6.78
C VAL A 292 -10.95 -6.50 -5.38
N SER A 293 -11.22 -5.20 -5.26
CA SER A 293 -11.61 -4.58 -3.99
C SER A 293 -12.86 -5.20 -3.39
N ARG A 294 -13.88 -5.54 -4.19
CA ARG A 294 -15.07 -6.23 -3.68
C ARG A 294 -14.74 -7.55 -2.99
N LEU A 295 -13.76 -8.30 -3.49
CA LEU A 295 -13.31 -9.55 -2.87
C LEU A 295 -12.46 -9.30 -1.60
N LEU A 296 -11.89 -8.11 -1.45
CA LEU A 296 -11.16 -7.68 -0.26
C LEU A 296 -12.06 -7.17 0.87
N GLN A 297 -13.37 -7.07 0.65
CA GLN A 297 -14.31 -6.72 1.70
C GLN A 297 -14.39 -7.85 2.72
N GLY A 298 -14.12 -7.51 3.98
CA GLY A 298 -14.22 -8.45 5.08
C GLY A 298 -15.67 -8.75 5.43
N ARG A 299 -15.86 -9.67 6.38
CA ARG A 299 -17.18 -9.88 6.98
C ARG A 299 -17.60 -8.56 7.62
N GLY A 300 -18.67 -7.93 7.13
CA GLY A 300 -19.25 -6.76 7.76
C GLY A 300 -19.40 -6.98 9.26
N ALA A 301 -19.32 -5.92 10.05
CA ALA A 301 -19.53 -5.95 11.50
C ALA A 301 -21.01 -6.23 11.87
N GLN A 302 -21.65 -7.18 11.17
CA GLN A 302 -23.06 -7.52 11.25
C GLN A 302 -23.28 -9.03 11.07
N GLU A 303 -22.42 -9.87 11.65
CA GLU A 303 -22.97 -11.01 12.39
C GLU A 303 -23.01 -10.58 13.85
N GLU A 304 -24.15 -9.99 14.26
CA GLU A 304 -24.59 -10.18 15.65
C GLU A 304 -24.40 -11.68 15.92
N ALA A 305 -23.54 -12.02 16.88
CA ALA A 305 -23.36 -13.41 17.31
C ALA A 305 -24.75 -14.06 17.35
N PRO A 306 -24.96 -15.22 16.70
CA PRO A 306 -26.29 -15.80 16.56
C PRO A 306 -26.93 -15.76 17.93
N LYS A 307 -28.04 -14.99 18.07
CA LYS A 307 -28.73 -14.79 19.35
C LYS A 307 -28.78 -16.15 20.01
N LYS A 308 -28.02 -16.30 21.10
CA LYS A 308 -27.87 -17.57 21.80
C LYS A 308 -29.29 -18.07 22.02
N VAL A 309 -29.68 -19.16 21.37
CA VAL A 309 -31.02 -19.73 21.55
C VAL A 309 -31.05 -20.20 22.99
N VAL A 310 -31.57 -19.34 23.87
CA VAL A 310 -31.84 -19.68 25.25
C VAL A 310 -33.09 -20.55 25.18
N PHE A 311 -32.89 -21.86 25.19
CA PHE A 311 -33.98 -22.77 25.49
C PHE A 311 -34.53 -22.37 26.85
N ALA A 312 -35.83 -22.10 26.92
CA ALA A 312 -36.52 -21.87 28.19
C ALA A 312 -36.19 -23.05 29.13
N ALA A 313 -35.90 -22.73 30.40
CA ALA A 313 -35.68 -23.77 31.40
C ALA A 313 -36.88 -24.71 31.41
N ARG A 314 -36.62 -26.01 31.30
CA ARG A 314 -37.64 -27.04 31.30
C ARG A 314 -38.32 -27.03 32.67
N GLY A 315 -39.53 -26.47 32.77
CA GLY A 315 -40.38 -26.66 33.94
C GLY A 315 -41.22 -25.48 34.45
N THR A 316 -41.82 -24.64 33.62
CA THR A 316 -42.89 -23.72 34.08
C THR A 316 -43.96 -23.44 33.01
N HIS A 317 -44.45 -24.49 32.35
CA HIS A 317 -45.77 -24.43 31.73
C HIS A 317 -46.55 -25.67 32.16
N GLU A 318 -47.56 -25.47 33.00
CA GLU A 318 -48.67 -26.41 33.09
C GLU A 318 -49.27 -26.56 31.68
N PRO A 319 -49.49 -27.80 31.20
CA PRO A 319 -50.11 -27.99 29.91
C PRO A 319 -51.57 -27.52 30.00
N GLU A 320 -51.95 -26.55 29.18
CA GLU A 320 -53.35 -26.24 28.93
C GLU A 320 -54.04 -27.51 28.40
N GLU A 321 -55.03 -27.98 29.14
CA GLU A 321 -55.90 -29.09 28.76
C GLU A 321 -56.58 -28.79 27.44
N THR A 322 -56.12 -29.42 26.37
CA THR A 322 -56.88 -29.45 25.12
C THR A 322 -58.03 -30.43 25.28
N THR A 323 -59.22 -29.86 25.50
CA THR A 323 -60.49 -30.57 25.50
C THR A 323 -60.70 -31.16 24.11
N TRP A 324 -60.54 -32.47 23.99
CA TRP A 324 -60.98 -33.24 22.84
C TRP A 324 -62.51 -33.33 22.86
N VAL A 325 -63.16 -32.90 21.79
CA VAL A 325 -64.59 -33.15 21.55
C VAL A 325 -64.69 -34.23 20.46
N PRO A 326 -65.50 -35.29 20.66
CA PRO A 326 -65.57 -36.45 19.76
C PRO A 326 -66.17 -36.16 18.38
#